data_AF-A0A396ZZ86-F1
#
_entry.id   AF-A0A396ZZ86-F1
#
_cell.length_a   1.000
_cell.length_b   1.000
_cell.length_c   1.000
_cell.angle_alpha   90.00
_cell.angle_beta   90.00
_cell.angle_gamma   90.00
#
_symmetry.space_group_name_H-M   'P 1'
#
loop_
_entity.id
_entity.type
_entity.pdbx_description
1 polymer ?
#
loop_
_entity_poly.entity_id
_entity_poly.type
_entity_poly.pdbx_seq_one_letter_code
_entity_poly.pdbx_strand_id
1 'polypeptide(L)' 'VCQPLDVGVMAPFKRHLRELWLYEEMIDSDDEDPDSVTAKQKRLAMIKRAIAAWDLVMPEIVRGSFEKVLACGPMAGE' A
#
# COMPACT_ATOMS: atom_id res chain seq x y z
N VAL A 1 -7.64 -19.50 8.17
CA VAL A 1 -7.26 -19.26 6.75
C VAL A 1 -7.25 -17.75 6.54
N CYS A 2 -6.11 -17.15 6.17
CA CYS A 2 -6.05 -15.73 5.84
C CYS A 2 -6.18 -15.57 4.32
N GLN A 3 -6.94 -14.57 3.84
CA GLN A 3 -7.15 -14.39 2.41
C GLN A 3 -5.86 -13.93 1.72
N PRO A 4 -5.52 -14.44 0.51
CA PRO A 4 -4.32 -14.03 -0.22
C PRO A 4 -4.30 -12.54 -0.55
N LEU A 5 -5.47 -11.92 -0.74
CA LEU A 5 -5.59 -10.48 -0.92
C LEU A 5 -5.10 -9.73 0.33
N ASP A 6 -5.55 -10.12 1.52
CA ASP A 6 -5.25 -9.41 2.78
C ASP A 6 -3.77 -9.51 3.16
N VAL A 7 -3.16 -10.68 3.01
CA VAL A 7 -1.78 -10.93 3.46
C VAL A 7 -0.77 -10.73 2.33
N GLY A 8 -1.10 -11.16 1.13
CA GLY A 8 -0.18 -11.15 0.00
C GLY A 8 -0.13 -9.82 -0.75
N VAL A 9 -1.26 -9.09 -0.80
CA VAL A 9 -1.36 -7.82 -1.54
C VAL A 9 -1.47 -6.64 -0.59
N MET A 10 -2.39 -6.70 0.38
CA MET A 10 -2.63 -5.57 1.27
C MET A 10 -1.52 -5.37 2.29
N ALA A 11 -0.81 -6.42 2.71
CA ALA A 11 0.34 -6.26 3.63
C ALA A 11 1.51 -5.48 3.00
N PRO A 12 2.04 -5.84 1.80
CA PRO A 12 3.09 -5.04 1.17
C PRO A 12 2.60 -3.64 0.81
N PHE A 13 1.36 -3.48 0.32
CA PHE A 13 0.79 -2.15 0.08
C PHE A 13 0.81 -1.27 1.35
N LYS A 14 0.28 -1.77 2.47
CA LYS A 14 0.26 -1.02 3.75
C LYS A 14 1.67 -0.71 4.25
N ARG A 15 2.63 -1.61 4.03
CA ARG A 15 4.04 -1.39 4.36
C ARG A 15 4.62 -0.22 3.56
N HIS A 16 4.48 -0.23 2.24
CA HIS A 16 4.97 0.84 1.38
C HIS A 16 4.27 2.17 1.63
N LEU A 17 2.96 2.14 1.89
CA LEU A 17 2.22 3.35 2.27
C LEU A 17 2.78 3.98 3.55
N ARG A 18 3.15 3.15 4.55
CA ARG A 18 3.76 3.63 5.80
C ARG A 18 5.19 4.14 5.58
N GLU A 19 5.99 3.45 4.77
CA GLU A 19 7.34 3.89 4.41
C GLU A 19 7.30 5.25 3.71
N LEU A 20 6.45 5.40 2.68
CA LEU A 20 6.28 6.66 1.97
C LEU A 20 5.77 7.78 2.87
N TRP A 21 4.90 7.48 3.84
CA TRP A 21 4.44 8.49 4.80
C TRP A 21 5.57 9.02 5.68
N LEU A 22 6.54 8.18 6.04
CA LEU A 22 7.68 8.58 6.88
C LEU A 22 8.70 9.44 6.13
N TYR A 23 8.81 9.29 4.81
CA TYR A 23 9.80 9.98 3.98
C TYR A 23 9.22 11.15 3.17
N GLU A 24 7.92 11.39 3.26
CA GLU A 24 7.28 12.48 2.55
C GLU A 24 7.65 13.83 3.17
N GLU A 25 7.94 14.81 2.32
CA GLU A 25 8.08 16.21 2.73
C GLU A 25 6.72 16.75 3.21
N MET A 26 6.77 17.82 4.01
CA MET A 26 5.54 18.51 4.45
C MET A 26 4.72 18.93 3.22
N ILE A 27 3.40 18.82 3.32
CA ILE A 27 2.52 19.25 2.24
C ILE A 27 2.63 20.77 2.14
N ASP A 28 3.09 21.27 0.98
CA ASP A 28 3.17 22.71 0.73
C ASP A 28 1.79 23.36 0.91
N SER A 29 1.73 24.32 1.83
CA SER A 29 0.58 25.19 2.03
C SER A 29 0.68 26.33 1.02
N ASP A 30 -0.44 26.65 0.36
CA ASP A 30 -0.53 27.84 -0.52
C ASP A 30 -0.64 29.14 0.30
N ASP A 31 -0.88 29.00 1.62
CA ASP A 31 -1.01 30.10 2.56
C ASP A 31 0.35 30.44 3.20
N GLU A 32 0.49 31.68 3.69
CA GLU A 32 1.67 32.14 4.45
C GLU A 32 1.88 31.35 5.76
N ASP A 33 0.82 30.68 6.24
CA ASP A 33 0.86 29.74 7.35
C ASP A 33 1.09 28.30 6.83
N PRO A 34 2.29 27.71 7.07
CA PRO A 34 2.59 26.35 6.65
C PRO A 34 1.72 25.29 7.34
N ASP A 35 1.05 25.63 8.45
CA ASP A 35 0.15 24.72 9.16
C ASP A 35 -1.30 24.75 8.61
N SER A 36 -1.61 25.67 7.68
CA SER A 36 -2.93 25.84 7.03
C SER A 36 -3.17 24.86 5.87
N VAL A 37 -2.84 23.57 6.05
CA VAL A 37 -3.10 22.57 5.00
C VAL A 37 -4.60 22.25 4.92
N THR A 38 -5.22 22.59 3.79
CA THR A 38 -6.64 22.33 3.54
C THR A 38 -6.97 20.84 3.49
N ALA A 39 -8.22 20.47 3.79
CA ALA A 39 -8.69 19.08 3.67
C ALA A 39 -8.51 18.52 2.24
N LYS A 40 -8.62 19.39 1.22
CA LYS A 40 -8.41 19.02 -0.19
C LYS A 40 -6.95 18.65 -0.46
N GLN A 41 -5.98 19.43 0.03
CA GLN A 41 -4.55 19.12 -0.10
C GLN A 41 -4.19 17.82 0.63
N LYS A 42 -4.66 17.62 1.87
CA LYS A 42 -4.46 16.37 2.63
C LYS A 42 -4.98 15.15 1.86
N ARG A 43 -6.20 15.25 1.29
CA ARG A 43 -6.78 14.19 0.47
C ARG A 43 -5.96 13.91 -0.79
N LEU A 44 -5.48 14.96 -1.47
CA LEU A 44 -4.68 14.81 -2.68
C LEU A 44 -3.33 14.14 -2.40
N ALA A 45 -2.64 14.55 -1.34
CA ALA A 45 -1.39 13.94 -0.89
C ALA A 45 -1.59 12.45 -0.57
N MET A 46 -2.67 12.10 0.16
CA MET A 46 -3.03 10.72 0.44
C MET A 46 -3.25 9.87 -0.82
N ILE A 47 -3.94 10.40 -1.83
CA ILE A 47 -4.20 9.69 -3.08
C ILE A 47 -2.90 9.48 -3.86
N LYS A 48 -2.08 10.53 -4.01
CA LYS A 48 -0.77 10.44 -4.70
C LYS A 48 0.12 9.40 -4.03
N ARG A 49 0.16 9.38 -2.70
CA ARG A 49 0.95 8.40 -1.94
C ARG A 49 0.43 6.98 -2.10
N ALA A 50 -0.88 6.79 -2.12
CA ALA A 50 -1.47 5.49 -2.39
C ALA A 50 -1.11 4.98 -3.80
N ILE A 51 -1.09 5.86 -4.82
CA ILE A 51 -0.64 5.50 -6.17
C ILE A 51 0.83 5.08 -6.14
N ALA A 52 1.71 5.89 -5.54
CA ALA A 52 3.14 5.54 -5.41
C ALA A 52 3.36 4.23 -4.64
N ALA A 53 2.56 3.95 -3.60
CA ALA A 53 2.61 2.68 -2.90
C ALA A 53 2.19 1.50 -3.79
N TRP A 54 1.21 1.69 -4.69
CA TRP A 54 0.82 0.68 -5.67
C TRP A 54 1.89 0.43 -6.72
N ASP A 55 2.61 1.45 -7.17
CA ASP A 55 3.72 1.31 -8.13
C ASP A 55 4.85 0.43 -7.57
N LEU A 56 5.02 0.40 -6.24
CA LEU A 56 5.99 -0.46 -5.54
C LEU A 56 5.50 -1.90 -5.38
N VAL A 57 4.18 -2.15 -5.46
CA VAL A 57 3.61 -3.50 -5.40
C VAL A 57 3.62 -4.09 -6.81
N MET A 58 4.72 -4.77 -7.15
CA MET A 58 4.88 -5.35 -8.49
C MET A 58 3.81 -6.42 -8.81
N PRO A 59 3.38 -6.55 -10.07
CA PRO A 59 2.37 -7.53 -10.48
C PRO A 59 2.72 -8.98 -10.12
N GLU A 60 4.00 -9.31 -10.08
CA GLU A 60 4.52 -10.64 -9.72
C GLU A 60 4.24 -10.96 -8.25
N ILE A 61 4.30 -9.97 -7.36
CA ILE A 61 3.94 -10.13 -5.94
C ILE A 61 2.45 -10.44 -5.81
N VAL A 62 1.62 -9.71 -6.56
CA VAL A 62 0.17 -9.93 -6.58
C VAL A 62 -0.12 -11.35 -7.06
N ARG A 63 0.37 -11.75 -8.23
CA ARG A 63 0.13 -13.07 -8.81
C ARG A 63 0.66 -14.20 -7.92
N GLY A 64 1.91 -14.08 -7.46
CA GLY A 64 2.55 -15.06 -6.59
C GLY A 64 1.82 -15.26 -5.26
N SER A 65 1.11 -14.25 -4.77
CA SER A 65 0.28 -14.36 -3.56
C SER A 65 -0.87 -15.35 -3.73
N PHE A 66 -1.48 -15.41 -4.92
CA PHE A 66 -2.56 -16.35 -5.23
C PHE A 66 -2.01 -17.73 -5.62
N GLU A 67 -0.91 -17.78 -6.39
CA GLU A 67 -0.26 -19.04 -6.77
C GLU A 67 0.23 -19.83 -5.55
N LYS A 68 0.73 -19.15 -4.51
CA LYS A 68 1.10 -19.78 -3.23
C LYS A 68 -0.05 -20.54 -2.57
N VAL A 69 -1.30 -20.07 -2.71
CA VAL A 69 -2.46 -20.74 -2.15
C VAL A 69 -2.78 -22.02 -2.93
N LEU A 70 -2.55 -22.03 -4.25
CA LEU A 70 -2.68 -23.24 -5.08
C LEU A 70 -1.60 -24.28 -4.75
N ALA A 71 -0.36 -23.82 -4.53
CA ALA A 71 0.76 -24.68 -4.14
C ALA A 71 0.64 -25.23 -2.72
N CYS A 72 -0.15 -24.58 -1.86
CA CYS A 72 -0.54 -25.06 -0.53
C CYS A 72 -1.82 -25.94 -0.58
N GLY A 73 -2.08 -26.58 -1.72
CA GLY A 73 -3.02 -27.71 -1.80
C GLY A 73 -2.60 -28.85 -0.85
N PRO A 74 -3.53 -29.75 -0.48
CA PRO A 74 -3.38 -30.59 0.71
C PRO A 74 -2.09 -31.41 0.63
N MET A 75 -1.20 -31.25 1.61
CA MET A 75 -0.23 -32.31 1.89
C MET A 75 -1.03 -33.58 2.16
N ALA A 76 -0.62 -34.64 1.48
CA ALA A 76 -1.14 -35.99 1.60
C ALA A 76 -1.35 -36.39 3.07
N GLY A 77 -2.46 -37.08 3.32
CA GLY A 77 -2.85 -37.61 4.62
C GLY A 77 -4.18 -38.33 4.51
N GLU A 78 -4.19 -39.42 3.74
CA GLU A 78 -5.00 -40.61 4.06
C GLU A 78 -4.55 -41.20 5.41
#